data_AF-A0A9E2B798-F1
#
_entry.id   AF-A0A9E2B798-F1
#
_cell.length_a   1.000
_cell.length_b   1.000
_cell.length_c   1.000
_cell.angle_alpha   90.00
_cell.angle_beta   90.00
_cell.angle_gamma   90.00
#
_symmetry.space_group_name_H-M   'P 1'
#
loop_
_entity.id
_entity.type
_entity.pdbx_description
1 polymer ?
#
loop_
_entity_poly.entity_id
_entity_poly.type
_entity_poly.pdbx_seq_one_letter_code
_entity_poly.pdbx_strand_id
1 'polypeptide(L)'
;MFYAIDASYYVFRAWFSMPDDMRDHEGYAVNALYGFTRFLGDFLEHTKPEYVAVCFDTALETCFRNDIYPEYKANRDPAPEELKHQFDRCREITRAMGCREFASPRFEADDIIGTLVTRMREQGMRSTILSRDKDLLQLLDAGDAMWDFTGGKKTAYKDVRGKFGVTAEQMVDYLALAGDSVDNIPGVPGVGPKTAAALLDHFGDLDSLYDRLDEVCAVNVRGAA
;
A
#
# COMPACT_ATOMS: atom_id res chain seq x y z
N MET A 1 6.16 -4.52 19.19
CA MET A 1 5.61 -4.71 17.82
C MET A 1 5.10 -3.36 17.39
N PHE A 2 5.50 -2.89 16.21
CA PHE A 2 5.06 -1.63 15.64
C PHE A 2 3.90 -1.87 14.67
N TYR A 3 2.94 -0.95 14.62
CA TYR A 3 1.83 -0.99 13.67
C TYR A 3 1.85 0.26 12.79
N ALA A 4 1.90 0.07 11.47
CA ALA A 4 1.80 1.16 10.50
C ALA A 4 0.44 1.04 9.80
N ILE A 5 -0.40 2.06 9.89
CA ILE A 5 -1.72 2.09 9.26
C ILE A 5 -1.63 2.92 7.98
N ASP A 6 -1.98 2.31 6.86
CA ASP A 6 -2.34 3.01 5.62
C ASP A 6 -3.76 3.57 5.80
N ALA A 7 -3.83 4.83 6.25
CA ALA A 7 -5.10 5.46 6.58
C ALA A 7 -5.93 5.76 5.34
N SER A 8 -5.27 6.14 4.24
CA SER A 8 -5.92 6.42 2.96
C SER A 8 -6.78 5.25 2.51
N TYR A 9 -6.25 4.03 2.57
CA TYR A 9 -7.01 2.82 2.26
C TYR A 9 -8.31 2.71 3.08
N TYR A 10 -8.27 2.92 4.40
CA TYR A 10 -9.44 2.81 5.26
C TYR A 10 -10.43 3.97 5.08
N VAL A 11 -9.96 5.18 4.78
CA VAL A 11 -10.82 6.35 4.48
C VAL A 11 -11.57 6.11 3.17
N PHE A 12 -10.89 5.72 2.09
CA PHE A 12 -11.55 5.39 0.81
C PHE A 12 -12.52 4.22 0.96
N ARG A 13 -12.13 3.18 1.71
CA ARG A 13 -13.04 2.08 1.99
C ARG A 13 -14.31 2.56 2.70
N ALA A 14 -14.18 3.41 3.72
CA ALA A 14 -15.32 3.96 4.44
C ALA A 14 -16.20 4.82 3.52
N TRP A 15 -15.59 5.66 2.67
CA TRP A 15 -16.29 6.49 1.69
C TRP A 15 -17.21 5.68 0.77
N PHE A 16 -16.73 4.55 0.23
CA PHE A 16 -17.51 3.72 -0.69
C PHE A 16 -18.45 2.70 -0.01
N SER A 17 -18.26 2.40 1.28
CA SER A 17 -19.03 1.36 1.97
C SER A 17 -20.09 1.88 2.94
N MET A 18 -19.94 3.11 3.43
CA MET A 18 -20.89 3.76 4.33
C MET A 18 -21.97 4.50 3.53
N PRO A 19 -23.21 4.62 4.06
CA PRO A 19 -24.27 5.41 3.42
C PRO A 19 -23.82 6.85 3.16
N ASP A 20 -24.02 7.32 1.93
CA ASP A 20 -23.58 8.63 1.45
C ASP A 20 -24.54 9.77 1.84
N ASP A 21 -25.59 9.48 2.61
CA ASP A 21 -26.58 10.43 3.17
C ASP A 21 -26.24 10.86 4.61
N MET A 22 -25.16 10.33 5.20
CA MET A 22 -24.69 10.71 6.53
C MET A 22 -24.15 12.15 6.52
N ARG A 23 -24.78 13.03 7.30
CA ARG A 23 -24.40 14.45 7.43
C ARG A 23 -24.21 14.85 8.89
N ASP A 24 -23.33 15.82 9.14
CA ASP A 24 -23.23 16.50 10.44
C ASP A 24 -24.28 17.61 10.60
N HIS A 25 -24.20 18.36 11.70
CA HIS A 25 -25.14 19.45 11.98
C HIS A 25 -24.99 20.67 11.05
N GLU A 26 -23.87 20.80 10.35
CA GLU A 26 -23.61 21.85 9.36
C GLU A 26 -23.96 21.40 7.93
N GLY A 27 -24.30 20.12 7.76
CA GLY A 27 -24.67 19.53 6.48
C GLY A 27 -23.48 19.00 5.68
N TYR A 28 -22.31 18.82 6.28
CA TYR A 28 -21.16 18.18 5.62
C TYR A 28 -21.28 16.67 5.63
N ALA A 29 -20.82 16.01 4.56
CA ALA A 29 -20.73 14.55 4.51
C ALA A 29 -19.74 14.03 5.55
N VAL A 30 -20.13 12.97 6.27
CA VAL A 30 -19.32 12.38 7.36
C VAL A 30 -19.25 10.85 7.31
N ASN A 31 -19.65 10.24 6.19
CA ASN A 31 -19.68 8.80 5.98
C ASN A 31 -18.27 8.15 6.07
N ALA A 32 -17.27 8.73 5.41
CA ALA A 32 -15.89 8.27 5.47
C ALA A 32 -15.27 8.51 6.86
N LEU A 33 -15.49 9.69 7.44
CA LEU A 33 -15.03 10.03 8.79
C LEU A 33 -15.57 9.04 9.83
N TYR A 34 -16.87 8.75 9.79
CA TYR A 34 -17.50 7.81 10.70
C TYR A 34 -16.91 6.40 10.56
N GLY A 35 -16.82 5.89 9.33
CA GLY A 35 -16.29 4.54 9.08
C GLY A 35 -14.82 4.41 9.48
N PHE A 36 -13.99 5.41 9.17
CA PHE A 36 -12.59 5.45 9.57
C PHE A 36 -12.43 5.52 11.09
N THR A 37 -13.20 6.38 11.77
CA THR A 37 -13.17 6.52 13.24
C THR A 37 -13.52 5.22 13.93
N ARG A 38 -14.56 4.51 13.42
CA ARG A 38 -14.94 3.20 13.91
C ARG A 38 -13.82 2.18 13.73
N PHE A 39 -13.24 2.11 12.54
CA PHE A 39 -12.08 1.23 12.27
C PHE A 39 -10.94 1.50 13.25
N LEU A 40 -10.54 2.76 13.42
CA LEU A 40 -9.41 3.12 14.28
C LEU A 40 -9.72 2.80 15.74
N GLY A 41 -10.94 3.09 16.21
CA GLY A 41 -11.40 2.75 17.55
C GLY A 41 -11.36 1.25 17.81
N ASP A 42 -11.97 0.46 16.91
CA ASP A 42 -11.98 -1.00 16.99
C ASP A 42 -10.54 -1.55 17.01
N PHE A 43 -9.67 -1.04 16.13
CA PHE A 43 -8.27 -1.47 16.09
C PHE A 43 -7.54 -1.21 17.42
N LEU A 44 -7.67 0.00 17.97
CA LEU A 44 -7.01 0.38 19.22
C LEU A 44 -7.54 -0.42 20.41
N GLU A 45 -8.85 -0.66 20.49
CA GLU A 45 -9.47 -1.40 21.58
C GLU A 45 -9.08 -2.89 21.57
N HIS A 46 -9.11 -3.51 20.39
CA HIS A 46 -8.83 -4.95 20.25
C HIS A 46 -7.33 -5.25 20.27
N THR A 47 -6.52 -4.42 19.62
CA THR A 47 -5.08 -4.69 19.44
C THR A 47 -4.25 -4.10 20.58
N LYS A 48 -4.70 -3.00 21.20
CA LYS A 48 -4.00 -2.25 22.25
C LYS A 48 -2.52 -2.01 21.90
N PRO A 49 -2.22 -1.41 20.74
CA PRO A 49 -0.85 -1.25 20.28
C PRO A 49 -0.08 -0.27 21.17
N GLU A 50 1.15 -0.64 21.54
CA GLU A 50 2.06 0.28 22.23
C GLU A 50 2.67 1.30 21.28
N TYR A 51 2.95 0.88 20.03
CA TYR A 51 3.52 1.74 18.98
C TYR A 51 2.66 1.67 17.72
N VAL A 52 2.05 2.81 17.35
CA VAL A 52 1.23 2.94 16.15
C VAL A 52 1.55 4.24 15.42
N ALA A 53 1.64 4.16 14.10
CA ALA A 53 1.70 5.30 13.20
C ALA A 53 0.55 5.22 12.20
N VAL A 54 -0.10 6.35 11.93
CA VAL A 54 -1.23 6.46 10.99
C VAL A 54 -0.82 7.35 9.84
N CYS A 55 -0.68 6.80 8.64
CA CYS A 55 -0.08 7.47 7.49
C CYS A 55 -1.16 7.84 6.48
N PHE A 56 -1.21 9.11 6.08
CA PHE A 56 -2.18 9.65 5.15
C PHE A 56 -1.49 10.18 3.90
N ASP A 57 -2.17 10.02 2.75
CA ASP A 57 -1.85 10.80 1.57
C ASP A 57 -2.40 12.23 1.73
N THR A 58 -1.57 13.22 1.44
CA THR A 58 -2.03 14.62 1.36
C THR A 58 -2.26 15.08 -0.07
N ALA A 59 -1.59 14.46 -1.03
CA ALA A 59 -1.72 14.79 -2.42
C ALA A 59 -2.52 13.68 -3.11
N LEU A 60 -3.85 13.82 -3.08
CA LEU A 60 -4.78 12.86 -3.69
C LEU A 60 -4.75 12.92 -5.23
N GLU A 61 -3.96 13.83 -5.82
CA GLU A 61 -3.95 14.13 -7.25
C GLU A 61 -2.55 13.98 -7.89
N THR A 62 -1.48 14.44 -7.24
CA THR A 62 -0.11 14.37 -7.82
C THR A 62 0.96 14.14 -6.75
N CYS A 63 2.00 13.36 -7.07
CA CYS A 63 3.16 13.17 -6.21
C CYS A 63 4.46 13.19 -7.03
N PHE A 64 5.61 13.02 -6.39
CA PHE A 64 6.91 13.02 -7.09
C PHE A 64 7.03 11.92 -8.16
N ARG A 65 6.18 10.88 -8.12
CA ARG A 65 6.14 9.83 -9.15
C ARG A 65 5.63 10.37 -10.49
N ASN A 66 4.78 11.41 -10.49
CA ASN A 66 4.33 12.04 -11.73
C ASN A 66 5.45 12.78 -12.47
N ASP A 67 6.53 13.19 -11.78
CA ASP A 67 7.73 13.75 -12.43
C ASP A 67 8.52 12.67 -13.19
N ILE A 68 8.38 11.40 -12.79
CA ILE A 68 9.05 10.24 -13.39
C ILE A 68 8.18 9.65 -14.50
N TYR A 69 6.89 9.47 -14.24
CA TYR A 69 5.91 8.91 -15.14
C TYR A 69 4.60 9.70 -15.05
N PRO A 70 4.33 10.64 -16.00
CA PRO A 70 3.18 11.54 -15.93
C PRO A 70 1.82 10.82 -15.82
N GLU A 71 1.68 9.66 -16.47
CA GLU A 71 0.44 8.88 -16.46
C GLU A 71 0.23 8.06 -15.18
N TYR A 72 1.13 8.14 -14.20
CA TYR A 72 0.98 7.48 -12.90
C TYR A 72 -0.35 7.88 -12.22
N LYS A 73 -1.18 6.89 -11.89
CA LYS A 73 -2.53 7.05 -11.31
C LYS A 73 -3.47 7.96 -12.12
N ALA A 74 -3.16 8.27 -13.38
CA ALA A 74 -3.97 9.17 -14.23
C ALA A 74 -5.35 8.61 -14.60
N ASN A 75 -5.59 7.32 -14.36
CA ASN A 75 -6.88 6.64 -14.52
C ASN A 75 -7.80 6.80 -13.28
N ARG A 76 -7.35 7.46 -12.21
CA ARG A 76 -8.16 7.70 -11.01
C ARG A 76 -8.89 9.04 -11.13
N ASP A 77 -10.18 9.03 -10.80
CA ASP A 77 -10.95 10.27 -10.71
C ASP A 77 -10.45 11.14 -9.56
N PRO A 78 -10.40 12.47 -9.71
CA PRO A 78 -10.07 13.37 -8.62
C PRO A 78 -11.01 13.16 -7.43
N ALA A 79 -10.45 13.16 -6.22
CA ALA A 79 -11.27 13.07 -5.01
C ALA A 79 -12.22 14.28 -4.91
N PRO A 80 -13.53 14.06 -4.67
CA PRO A 80 -14.47 15.17 -4.50
C PRO A 80 -14.12 15.99 -3.26
N GLU A 81 -14.50 17.27 -3.25
CA GLU A 81 -14.19 18.19 -2.15
C GLU A 81 -14.74 17.70 -0.79
N GLU A 82 -15.89 17.02 -0.80
CA GLU A 82 -16.46 16.40 0.39
C GLU A 82 -15.55 15.29 0.96
N LEU A 83 -14.87 14.54 0.09
CA LEU A 83 -13.93 13.51 0.54
C LEU A 83 -12.65 14.16 1.07
N LYS A 84 -12.12 15.18 0.39
CA LYS A 84 -10.96 15.96 0.88
C LYS A 84 -11.23 16.53 2.28
N HIS A 85 -12.41 17.11 2.50
CA HIS A 85 -12.83 17.57 3.83
C HIS A 85 -12.80 16.46 4.88
N GLN A 86 -13.33 15.27 4.53
CA GLN A 86 -13.33 14.15 5.45
C GLN A 86 -11.95 13.58 5.74
N PHE A 87 -10.99 13.65 4.79
CA PHE A 87 -9.59 13.32 5.06
C PHE A 87 -8.99 14.20 6.15
N ASP A 88 -9.23 15.51 6.09
CA ASP A 88 -8.76 16.43 7.13
C ASP A 88 -9.37 16.10 8.50
N ARG A 89 -10.67 15.80 8.54
CA ARG A 89 -11.33 15.35 9.78
C ARG A 89 -10.79 14.01 10.30
N CYS A 90 -10.46 13.07 9.41
CA CYS A 90 -9.84 11.78 9.79
C CYS A 90 -8.47 12.00 10.45
N ARG A 91 -7.71 12.99 9.99
CA ARG A 91 -6.43 13.37 10.63
C ARG A 91 -6.66 14.00 12.00
N GLU A 92 -7.64 14.89 12.12
CA GLU A 92 -8.01 15.50 13.41
C GLU A 92 -8.43 14.45 14.45
N ILE A 93 -9.33 13.52 14.09
CA ILE A 93 -9.78 12.47 15.02
C ILE A 93 -8.64 11.52 15.38
N THR A 94 -7.73 11.21 14.44
CA THR A 94 -6.53 10.40 14.72
C THR A 94 -5.69 11.03 15.83
N ARG A 95 -5.44 12.35 15.76
CA ARG A 95 -4.71 13.07 16.82
C ARG A 95 -5.49 13.09 18.12
N ALA A 96 -6.81 13.31 18.06
CA ALA A 96 -7.67 13.34 19.24
C ALA A 96 -7.73 11.99 19.98
N MET A 97 -7.61 10.89 19.24
CA MET A 97 -7.50 9.53 19.79
C MET A 97 -6.10 9.20 20.33
N GLY A 98 -5.17 10.17 20.33
CA GLY A 98 -3.82 10.00 20.85
C GLY A 98 -2.85 9.28 19.91
N CYS A 99 -3.23 9.02 18.67
CA CYS A 99 -2.37 8.39 17.68
C CYS A 99 -1.48 9.41 16.97
N ARG A 100 -0.28 8.99 16.58
CA ARG A 100 0.62 9.82 15.77
C ARG A 100 0.23 9.70 14.29
N GLU A 101 -0.21 10.81 13.71
CA GLU A 101 -0.43 10.90 12.25
C GLU A 101 0.80 11.42 11.51
N PHE A 102 0.98 10.92 10.29
CA PHE A 102 2.04 11.31 9.37
C PHE A 102 1.44 11.55 7.99
N ALA A 103 1.93 12.60 7.33
CA ALA A 103 1.47 13.05 6.04
C ALA A 103 2.60 13.87 5.40
N SER A 104 2.72 13.85 4.06
CA SER A 104 3.77 14.57 3.36
C SER A 104 3.25 15.13 2.04
N PRO A 105 3.47 16.43 1.74
CA PRO A 105 3.05 17.02 0.47
C PRO A 105 3.85 16.47 -0.73
N ARG A 106 4.91 15.72 -0.48
CA ARG A 106 5.79 15.14 -1.50
C ARG A 106 5.69 13.63 -1.60
N PHE A 107 5.49 12.94 -0.48
CA PHE A 107 5.63 11.49 -0.36
C PHE A 107 4.27 10.88 -0.02
N GLU A 108 3.96 9.75 -0.61
CA GLU A 108 2.71 9.04 -0.36
C GLU A 108 2.75 8.33 1.00
N ALA A 109 1.58 7.89 1.48
CA ALA A 109 1.48 7.09 2.70
C ALA A 109 2.41 5.87 2.64
N ASP A 110 2.55 5.24 1.47
CA ASP A 110 3.40 4.07 1.25
C ASP A 110 4.88 4.36 1.52
N ASP A 111 5.37 5.53 1.09
CA ASP A 111 6.75 5.96 1.31
C ASP A 111 7.01 6.21 2.80
N ILE A 112 6.03 6.81 3.49
CA ILE A 112 6.09 7.06 4.94
C ILE A 112 6.10 5.72 5.69
N ILE A 113 5.22 4.79 5.31
CA ILE A 113 5.16 3.44 5.89
C ILE A 113 6.48 2.71 5.70
N GLY A 114 7.02 2.69 4.47
CA GLY A 114 8.31 2.08 4.16
C GLY A 114 9.44 2.66 4.99
N THR A 115 9.47 3.98 5.14
CA THR A 115 10.45 4.68 5.98
C THR A 115 10.36 4.27 7.45
N LEU A 116 9.14 4.24 8.01
CA LEU A 116 8.92 3.92 9.42
C LEU A 116 9.21 2.44 9.72
N VAL A 117 8.72 1.53 8.88
CA VAL A 117 8.96 0.08 9.02
C VAL A 117 10.46 -0.22 8.99
N THR A 118 11.19 0.38 8.05
CA THR A 118 12.65 0.21 7.94
C THR A 118 13.36 0.68 9.21
N ARG A 119 13.03 1.89 9.70
CA ARG A 119 13.63 2.43 10.93
C ARG A 119 13.29 1.62 12.18
N MET A 120 12.07 1.10 12.27
CA MET A 120 11.68 0.24 13.40
C MET A 120 12.42 -1.10 13.35
N ARG A 121 12.65 -1.65 12.15
CA ARG A 121 13.44 -2.87 11.96
C ARG A 121 14.90 -2.68 12.37
N GLU A 122 15.52 -1.55 12.03
CA GLU A 122 16.88 -1.19 12.48
C GLU A 122 16.99 -1.14 14.01
N GLN A 123 15.88 -0.89 14.71
CA GLN A 123 15.78 -0.90 16.17
C GLN A 123 15.39 -2.29 16.74
N GLY A 124 15.37 -3.33 15.91
CA GLY A 124 15.01 -4.69 16.30
C GLY A 124 13.51 -4.92 16.49
N MET A 125 12.65 -4.01 16.00
CA MET A 125 11.21 -4.10 16.15
C MET A 125 10.53 -4.64 14.89
N ARG A 126 9.73 -5.70 15.06
CA ARG A 126 8.84 -6.23 14.01
C ARG A 126 7.67 -5.29 13.77
N SER A 127 7.17 -5.31 12.54
CA SER A 127 6.10 -4.44 12.06
C SER A 127 4.89 -5.22 11.55
N THR A 128 3.69 -4.71 11.82
CA THR A 128 2.46 -5.11 11.11
C THR A 128 1.91 -3.91 10.35
N ILE A 129 1.82 -4.02 9.03
CA ILE A 129 1.27 -2.99 8.15
C ILE A 129 -0.23 -3.25 7.99
N LEU A 130 -1.07 -2.30 8.34
CA LEU A 130 -2.51 -2.39 8.12
C LEU A 130 -2.85 -1.78 6.76
N SER A 131 -2.97 -2.62 5.74
CA SER A 131 -3.39 -2.26 4.39
C SER A 131 -3.88 -3.50 3.62
N ARG A 132 -4.49 -3.27 2.45
CA ARG A 132 -4.69 -4.27 1.40
C ARG A 132 -3.80 -4.05 0.18
N ASP A 133 -3.04 -2.97 0.15
CA ASP A 133 -2.20 -2.67 -0.99
C ASP A 133 -1.11 -3.73 -1.12
N LYS A 134 -1.08 -4.40 -2.28
CA LYS A 134 -0.11 -5.45 -2.56
C LYS A 134 1.30 -4.85 -2.66
N ASP A 135 1.43 -3.56 -2.94
CA ASP A 135 2.71 -2.90 -3.13
C ASP A 135 3.48 -2.86 -1.81
N LEU A 136 2.77 -2.69 -0.70
CA LEU A 136 3.36 -2.71 0.65
C LEU A 136 3.87 -4.10 1.08
N LEU A 137 3.57 -5.17 0.34
CA LEU A 137 4.16 -6.49 0.59
C LEU A 137 5.67 -6.48 0.39
N GLN A 138 6.20 -5.58 -0.45
CA GLN A 138 7.64 -5.43 -0.68
C GLN A 138 8.41 -5.08 0.60
N LEU A 139 7.72 -4.50 1.59
CA LEU A 139 8.31 -4.05 2.85
C LEU A 139 8.45 -5.17 3.88
N LEU A 140 7.87 -6.35 3.65
CA LEU A 140 7.85 -7.41 4.66
C LEU A 140 9.20 -8.12 4.76
N ASP A 141 9.64 -8.34 6.00
CA ASP A 141 10.78 -9.20 6.34
C ASP A 141 10.32 -10.32 7.32
N ALA A 142 11.21 -11.21 7.70
CA ALA A 142 10.97 -12.31 8.63
C ALA A 142 10.38 -11.82 9.96
N GLY A 143 9.11 -12.15 10.18
CA GLY A 143 8.36 -11.78 11.40
C GLY A 143 7.44 -10.58 11.21
N ASP A 144 7.50 -9.90 10.08
CA ASP A 144 6.56 -8.87 9.69
C ASP A 144 5.31 -9.49 9.05
N ALA A 145 4.25 -8.68 8.98
CA ALA A 145 3.02 -9.06 8.29
C ALA A 145 2.26 -7.86 7.76
N MET A 146 1.49 -8.08 6.70
CA MET A 146 0.42 -7.18 6.27
C MET A 146 -0.92 -7.70 6.77
N TRP A 147 -1.77 -6.81 7.27
CA TRP A 147 -3.06 -7.17 7.88
C TRP A 147 -4.19 -6.29 7.35
N ASP A 148 -5.11 -6.91 6.63
CA ASP A 148 -6.42 -6.33 6.37
C ASP A 148 -7.29 -6.53 7.60
N PHE A 149 -7.34 -5.49 8.45
CA PHE A 149 -8.02 -5.56 9.75
C PHE A 149 -9.50 -5.90 9.58
N THR A 150 -10.20 -5.18 8.72
CA THR A 150 -11.65 -5.34 8.56
C THR A 150 -12.01 -6.66 7.84
N GLY A 151 -11.16 -7.18 6.94
CA GLY A 151 -11.38 -8.49 6.34
C GLY A 151 -10.77 -9.68 7.11
N GLY A 152 -10.08 -9.42 8.21
CA GLY A 152 -9.47 -10.43 9.09
C GLY A 152 -8.29 -11.19 8.50
N LYS A 153 -7.83 -10.85 7.28
CA LYS A 153 -6.78 -11.59 6.58
C LYS A 153 -5.40 -11.03 6.92
N LYS A 154 -4.53 -11.88 7.46
CA LYS A 154 -3.12 -11.57 7.70
C LYS A 154 -2.24 -12.31 6.68
N THR A 155 -1.26 -11.60 6.13
CA THR A 155 -0.25 -12.12 5.19
C THR A 155 1.11 -11.94 5.83
N ALA A 156 1.73 -13.02 6.26
CA ALA A 156 3.11 -12.98 6.74
C ALA A 156 4.08 -13.01 5.55
N TYR A 157 5.33 -12.63 5.79
CA TYR A 157 6.44 -12.74 4.83
C TYR A 157 6.44 -14.07 4.05
N LYS A 158 6.36 -15.19 4.76
CA LYS A 158 6.38 -16.55 4.18
C LYS A 158 5.21 -16.84 3.22
N ASP A 159 4.11 -16.09 3.31
CA ASP A 159 2.91 -16.32 2.52
C ASP A 159 2.99 -15.59 1.16
N VAL A 160 3.93 -14.66 0.97
CA VAL A 160 4.05 -13.84 -0.24
C VAL A 160 4.38 -14.72 -1.45
N ARG A 161 5.40 -15.59 -1.34
CA ARG A 161 5.79 -16.50 -2.42
C ARG A 161 4.67 -17.42 -2.87
N GLY A 162 3.87 -17.94 -1.93
CA GLY A 162 2.72 -18.77 -2.26
C GLY A 162 1.61 -18.04 -3.02
N LYS A 163 1.52 -16.71 -2.90
CA LYS A 163 0.50 -15.89 -3.56
C LYS A 163 0.94 -15.33 -4.90
N PHE A 164 2.19 -14.85 -4.98
CA PHE A 164 2.67 -14.10 -6.14
C PHE A 164 3.72 -14.86 -6.96
N GLY A 165 4.24 -15.99 -6.45
CA GLY A 165 5.34 -16.73 -7.07
C GLY A 165 6.72 -16.13 -6.82
N VAL A 166 6.80 -15.01 -6.10
CA VAL A 166 8.03 -14.26 -5.79
C VAL A 166 8.12 -13.95 -4.29
N THR A 167 9.32 -13.75 -3.75
CA THR A 167 9.48 -13.32 -2.34
C THR A 167 9.08 -11.86 -2.14
N ALA A 168 9.03 -11.40 -0.89
CA ALA A 168 8.67 -10.00 -0.59
C ALA A 168 9.66 -9.03 -1.25
N GLU A 169 10.95 -9.31 -1.16
CA GLU A 169 12.03 -8.49 -1.72
C GLU A 169 11.93 -8.39 -3.25
N GLN A 170 11.38 -9.42 -3.91
CA GLN A 170 11.18 -9.47 -5.35
C GLN A 170 9.88 -8.78 -5.82
N MET A 171 9.02 -8.32 -4.91
CA MET A 171 7.72 -7.73 -5.28
C MET A 171 7.87 -6.47 -6.14
N VAL A 172 8.89 -5.64 -5.88
CA VAL A 172 9.15 -4.42 -6.65
C VAL A 172 9.50 -4.75 -8.11
N ASP A 173 10.41 -5.69 -8.33
CA ASP A 173 10.80 -6.13 -9.67
C ASP A 173 9.65 -6.85 -10.38
N TYR A 174 8.88 -7.63 -9.62
CA TYR A 174 7.70 -8.30 -10.13
C TYR A 174 6.67 -7.31 -10.68
N LEU A 175 6.40 -6.22 -9.95
CA LEU A 175 5.48 -5.16 -10.39
C LEU A 175 6.08 -4.33 -11.53
N ALA A 176 7.39 -4.08 -11.54
CA ALA A 176 8.07 -3.42 -12.65
C ALA A 176 7.94 -4.21 -13.97
N LEU A 177 8.06 -5.54 -13.89
CA LEU A 177 7.90 -6.44 -15.03
C LEU A 177 6.43 -6.61 -15.45
N ALA A 178 5.54 -6.93 -14.50
CA ALA A 178 4.16 -7.28 -14.77
C ALA A 178 3.23 -6.06 -14.97
N GLY A 179 3.65 -4.90 -14.50
CA GLY A 179 2.84 -3.69 -14.43
C GLY A 179 1.85 -3.68 -13.27
N ASP A 180 1.21 -2.53 -13.11
CA ASP A 180 0.08 -2.34 -12.21
C ASP A 180 -1.00 -1.45 -12.83
N SER A 181 -2.10 -2.08 -13.28
CA SER A 181 -3.24 -1.36 -13.84
C SER A 181 -3.93 -0.42 -12.84
N VAL A 182 -3.85 -0.71 -11.53
CA VAL A 182 -4.47 0.14 -10.49
C VAL A 182 -3.77 1.50 -10.40
N ASP A 183 -2.47 1.50 -10.65
CA ASP A 183 -1.59 2.68 -10.66
C ASP A 183 -1.26 3.18 -12.07
N ASN A 184 -1.92 2.61 -13.08
CA ASN A 184 -1.71 2.89 -14.50
C ASN A 184 -0.27 2.62 -14.98
N ILE A 185 0.45 1.69 -14.34
CA ILE A 185 1.79 1.27 -14.72
C ILE A 185 1.67 0.12 -15.75
N PRO A 186 2.18 0.27 -16.98
CA PRO A 186 1.93 -0.70 -18.05
C PRO A 186 2.71 -2.02 -17.89
N GLY A 187 3.88 -1.99 -17.23
CA GLY A 187 4.82 -3.12 -17.21
C GLY A 187 5.51 -3.35 -18.55
N VAL A 188 6.21 -4.48 -18.68
CA VAL A 188 6.90 -4.87 -19.91
C VAL A 188 5.91 -5.57 -20.85
N PRO A 189 5.77 -5.13 -22.12
CA PRO A 189 4.86 -5.76 -23.06
C PRO A 189 5.09 -7.27 -23.21
N GLY A 190 4.03 -8.06 -23.03
CA GLY A 190 4.10 -9.52 -23.11
C GLY A 190 4.55 -10.23 -21.81
N VAL A 191 5.02 -9.48 -20.81
CA VAL A 191 5.41 -10.02 -19.50
C VAL A 191 4.26 -9.85 -18.52
N GLY A 192 3.43 -10.89 -18.41
CA GLY A 192 2.39 -10.93 -17.37
C GLY A 192 2.91 -11.49 -16.04
N PRO A 193 2.07 -11.52 -14.99
CA PRO A 193 2.39 -12.08 -13.66
C PRO A 193 3.18 -13.40 -13.66
N LYS A 194 2.75 -14.37 -14.47
CA LYS A 194 3.40 -15.69 -14.53
C LYS A 194 4.79 -15.64 -15.15
N THR A 195 4.97 -14.81 -16.18
CA THR A 195 6.25 -14.63 -16.85
C THR A 195 7.21 -13.88 -15.93
N ALA A 196 6.74 -12.81 -15.28
CA ALA A 196 7.53 -12.06 -14.30
C ALA A 196 8.04 -12.96 -13.16
N ALA A 197 7.17 -13.77 -12.57
CA ALA A 197 7.57 -14.70 -11.51
C ALA A 197 8.58 -15.75 -11.99
N ALA A 198 8.43 -16.30 -13.20
CA ALA A 198 9.37 -17.27 -13.76
C ALA A 198 10.74 -16.65 -14.08
N LEU A 199 10.76 -15.40 -14.59
CA LEU A 199 11.99 -14.67 -14.80
C LEU A 199 12.72 -14.40 -13.48
N LEU A 200 12.00 -13.94 -12.45
CA LEU A 200 12.59 -13.65 -11.14
C LEU A 200 13.00 -14.91 -10.36
N ASP A 201 12.34 -16.04 -10.58
CA ASP A 201 12.79 -17.33 -10.04
C ASP A 201 14.13 -17.75 -10.65
N HIS A 202 14.38 -17.42 -11.92
CA HIS A 202 15.62 -17.73 -12.62
C HIS A 202 16.74 -16.71 -12.36
N PHE A 203 16.43 -15.42 -12.46
CA PHE A 203 17.41 -14.34 -12.43
C PHE A 203 17.62 -13.75 -11.02
N GLY A 204 16.66 -13.91 -10.12
CA GLY A 204 16.69 -13.32 -8.78
C GLY A 204 16.06 -11.93 -8.74
N ASP A 205 16.65 -10.98 -9.46
CA ASP A 205 16.25 -9.57 -9.49
C ASP A 205 16.35 -8.98 -10.89
N LEU A 206 15.86 -7.75 -11.05
CA LEU A 206 15.83 -7.07 -12.34
C LEU A 206 17.25 -6.72 -12.84
N ASP A 207 18.17 -6.32 -11.97
CA ASP A 207 19.56 -6.01 -12.34
C ASP A 207 20.27 -7.24 -12.92
N SER A 208 20.17 -8.39 -12.24
CA SER A 208 20.73 -9.66 -12.69
C SER A 208 20.09 -10.20 -13.97
N LEU A 209 18.84 -9.84 -14.24
CA LEU A 209 18.15 -10.13 -15.49
C LEU A 209 18.73 -9.26 -16.62
N TYR A 210 18.91 -7.96 -16.39
CA TYR A 210 19.48 -7.04 -17.37
C TYR A 210 20.93 -7.39 -17.75
N ASP A 211 21.72 -7.86 -16.80
CA ASP A 211 23.10 -8.30 -17.05
C ASP A 211 23.20 -9.58 -17.89
N ARG A 212 22.10 -10.34 -18.01
CA ARG A 212 22.06 -11.67 -18.66
C ARG A 212 20.90 -11.80 -19.64
N LEU A 213 20.60 -10.72 -20.39
CA LEU A 213 19.46 -10.68 -21.31
C LEU A 213 19.49 -11.76 -22.40
N ASP A 214 20.66 -12.23 -22.79
CA ASP A 214 20.83 -13.33 -23.75
C ASP A 214 20.32 -14.68 -23.21
N GLU A 215 20.31 -14.88 -21.89
CA GLU A 215 19.78 -16.08 -21.23
C GLU A 215 18.24 -16.11 -21.20
N VAL A 216 17.55 -14.98 -21.45
CA VAL A 216 16.08 -14.91 -21.39
C VAL A 216 15.42 -15.92 -22.34
N CYS A 217 16.04 -16.19 -23.50
CA CYS A 217 15.52 -17.17 -24.46
C CYS A 217 15.55 -18.62 -23.96
N ALA A 218 16.36 -18.92 -22.95
CA ALA A 218 16.43 -20.23 -22.33
C ALA A 218 15.37 -20.43 -21.23
N VAL A 219 14.71 -19.36 -20.78
CA VAL A 219 13.66 -19.44 -19.76
C VAL A 219 12.37 -19.94 -20.42
N ASN A 220 11.73 -20.94 -19.82
CA ASN A 220 10.50 -21.53 -20.33
C ASN A 220 9.28 -20.62 -20.09
N VAL A 221 9.24 -19.49 -20.78
CA VAL A 221 8.16 -18.50 -20.76
C VAL A 221 7.67 -18.19 -22.17
N ARG A 222 6.42 -17.75 -22.28
CA ARG A 222 5.78 -17.46 -23.58
C ARG A 222 6.49 -16.29 -24.25
N GLY A 223 6.98 -16.50 -25.48
CA GLY A 223 7.67 -15.46 -26.26
C GLY A 223 9.18 -15.34 -25.99
N ALA A 224 9.77 -16.30 -25.29
CA ALA A 224 11.22 -16.36 -25.06
C ALA A 224 12.02 -16.73 -26.33
N ALA A 225 11.42 -17.46 -27.27
CA ALA A 225 12.03 -17.91 -28.53
C ALA A 225 11.60 -17.07 -29.74
#